data_AF-A0A7Z1SA64-F1
#
_entry.id   AF-A0A7Z1SA64-F1
#
_cell.length_a   1.000
_cell.length_b   1.000
_cell.length_c   1.000
_cell.angle_alpha   90.00
_cell.angle_beta   90.00
_cell.angle_gamma   90.00
#
_symmetry.space_group_name_H-M   'P 1'
#
loop_
_entity.id
_entity.type
_entity.pdbx_description
1 polymer ?
#
loop_
_entity_poly.entity_id
_entity_poly.type
_entity_poly.pdbx_seq_one_letter_code
_entity_poly.pdbx_strand_id
1 'polypeptide(L)'
;MNTLGQSKTENFGALDQLVEQVQQWSIDKNLHNGNSDRQALKFYEEAGEIAAALSRGQMDALKDGIGDTVVTLIILAQQQGWTLEECLQYAYDEIKNRKGKTINGTFVKDSDLN
;
A
#
# COMPACT_ATOMS: atom_id res chain seq x y z
N MET A 1 -12.72 -45.48 -9.58
CA MET A 1 -12.58 -44.21 -10.33
C MET A 1 -12.24 -43.15 -9.30
N ASN A 2 -11.04 -42.56 -9.37
CA ASN A 2 -10.61 -41.52 -8.44
C ASN A 2 -10.52 -40.18 -9.17
N THR A 3 -10.92 -39.14 -8.44
CA THR A 3 -10.54 -37.72 -8.54
C THR A 3 -10.90 -36.91 -9.79
N LEU A 4 -11.88 -36.01 -9.61
CA LEU A 4 -11.81 -34.65 -10.15
C LEU A 4 -12.11 -33.65 -9.03
N GLY A 5 -11.05 -32.97 -8.58
CA GLY A 5 -11.07 -31.55 -8.26
C GLY A 5 -11.80 -31.11 -6.99
N GLN A 6 -11.35 -31.54 -5.80
CA GLN A 6 -11.38 -30.61 -4.69
C GLN A 6 -10.46 -29.45 -5.05
N SER A 7 -11.04 -28.30 -5.38
CA SER A 7 -10.31 -27.05 -5.51
C SER A 7 -9.52 -26.87 -4.22
N LYS A 8 -8.19 -26.84 -4.33
CA LYS A 8 -7.34 -26.38 -3.24
C LYS A 8 -7.81 -24.96 -2.95
N THR A 9 -8.56 -24.75 -1.88
CA THR A 9 -8.69 -23.44 -1.27
C THR A 9 -7.28 -23.02 -0.92
N GLU A 10 -6.67 -22.19 -1.76
CA GLU A 10 -5.41 -21.56 -1.43
C GLU A 10 -5.63 -20.79 -0.14
N ASN A 11 -4.75 -21.01 0.83
CA ASN A 11 -4.77 -20.28 2.08
C ASN A 11 -4.30 -18.84 1.76
N PHE A 12 -5.22 -18.00 1.30
CA PHE A 12 -4.96 -16.58 1.01
C PHE A 12 -4.39 -15.91 2.25
N GLY A 13 -3.31 -15.14 2.09
CA GLY A 13 -2.70 -14.42 3.20
C GLY A 13 -3.69 -13.42 3.81
N ALA A 14 -3.57 -13.16 5.11
CA ALA A 14 -4.47 -12.22 5.80
C ALA A 14 -4.41 -10.80 5.20
N LEU A 15 -3.26 -10.39 4.66
CA LEU A 15 -3.12 -9.10 3.98
C LEU A 15 -3.86 -9.09 2.64
N ASP A 16 -3.72 -10.15 1.85
CA ASP A 16 -4.36 -10.27 0.54
C ASP A 16 -5.89 -10.15 0.68
N GLN A 17 -6.46 -10.82 1.69
CA GLN A 17 -7.88 -10.73 2.03
C GLN A 17 -8.31 -9.30 2.38
N LEU A 18 -7.48 -8.54 3.12
CA LEU A 18 -7.76 -7.15 3.44
C LEU A 18 -7.69 -6.25 2.21
N VAL A 19 -6.72 -6.46 1.33
CA VAL A 19 -6.59 -5.71 0.07
C VAL A 19 -7.82 -5.93 -0.81
N GLU A 20 -8.27 -7.18 -0.96
CA GLU A 20 -9.49 -7.51 -1.71
C GLU A 20 -10.74 -6.86 -1.10
N GLN A 21 -10.87 -6.86 0.23
CA GLN A 21 -11.99 -6.19 0.92
C GLN A 21 -12.01 -4.68 0.67
N VAL A 22 -10.84 -4.02 0.66
CA VAL A 22 -10.74 -2.59 0.34
C VAL A 22 -11.08 -2.32 -1.12
N GLN A 23 -10.60 -3.16 -2.05
CA GLN A 23 -10.93 -3.06 -3.47
C GLN A 23 -12.43 -3.24 -3.71
N GLN A 24 -13.07 -4.19 -3.03
CA GLN A 24 -14.51 -4.40 -3.12
C GLN A 24 -15.28 -3.20 -2.53
N TRP A 25 -14.87 -2.69 -1.37
CA TRP A 25 -15.47 -1.50 -0.78
C TRP A 25 -15.38 -0.29 -1.71
N SER A 26 -14.24 -0.10 -2.39
CA SER A 26 -14.04 0.93 -3.41
C SER A 26 -14.96 0.75 -4.63
N ILE A 27 -15.23 -0.50 -5.03
CA ILE A 27 -16.22 -0.82 -6.06
C ILE A 27 -17.63 -0.42 -5.61
N ASP A 28 -18.01 -0.83 -4.41
CA ASP A 28 -19.33 -0.58 -3.83
C ASP A 28 -19.61 0.93 -3.67
N LYS A 29 -18.56 1.74 -3.46
CA LYS A 29 -18.64 3.21 -3.37
C LYS A 29 -18.38 3.93 -4.69
N ASN A 30 -18.16 3.21 -5.78
CA ASN A 30 -17.78 3.74 -7.09
C ASN A 30 -16.52 4.65 -7.05
N LEU A 31 -15.60 4.41 -6.13
CA LEU A 31 -14.34 5.15 -6.00
C LEU A 31 -13.30 4.67 -7.02
N HIS A 32 -13.32 3.39 -7.38
CA HIS A 32 -12.47 2.79 -8.42
C HIS A 32 -12.61 3.45 -9.82
N ASN A 33 -13.77 4.06 -10.12
CA ASN A 33 -14.00 4.85 -11.33
C ASN A 33 -13.87 6.36 -11.09
N GLY A 34 -13.37 6.75 -9.92
CA GLY A 34 -13.21 8.13 -9.49
C GLY A 34 -12.07 8.86 -10.22
N ASN A 35 -11.98 10.17 -9.99
CA ASN A 35 -10.89 10.98 -10.49
C ASN A 35 -9.61 10.72 -9.65
N SER A 36 -8.54 10.31 -10.31
CA SER A 36 -7.27 9.96 -9.66
C SER A 36 -6.51 11.13 -9.04
N ASP A 37 -6.67 12.35 -9.56
CA ASP A 37 -6.09 13.54 -8.93
C ASP A 37 -6.70 13.77 -7.54
N ARG A 38 -8.02 13.57 -7.40
CA ARG A 38 -8.69 13.66 -6.10
C ARG A 38 -8.27 12.54 -5.15
N GLN A 39 -8.06 11.34 -5.68
CA GLN A 39 -7.58 10.22 -4.87
C GLN A 39 -6.14 10.45 -4.39
N ALA A 40 -5.28 11.01 -5.24
CA ALA A 40 -3.93 11.42 -4.86
C ALA A 40 -3.93 12.53 -3.78
N LEU A 41 -4.86 13.48 -3.86
CA LEU A 41 -5.05 14.49 -2.81
C LEU A 41 -5.45 13.86 -1.47
N LYS A 42 -6.35 12.85 -1.47
CA LYS A 42 -6.68 12.08 -0.26
C LYS A 42 -5.45 11.38 0.31
N PHE A 43 -4.62 10.74 -0.51
CA PHE A 43 -3.37 10.15 -0.05
C PHE A 43 -2.48 11.16 0.70
N TYR A 44 -2.32 12.39 0.17
CA TYR A 44 -1.54 13.42 0.85
C TYR A 44 -2.15 13.88 2.18
N GLU A 45 -3.48 13.90 2.28
CA GLU A 45 -4.19 14.18 3.53
C GLU A 45 -3.83 13.12 4.59
N GLU A 46 -4.00 11.83 4.28
CA GLU A 46 -3.72 10.72 5.22
C GLU A 46 -2.24 10.65 5.61
N ALA A 47 -1.33 10.91 4.66
CA ALA A 47 0.10 11.01 4.94
C ALA A 47 0.42 12.18 5.91
N GLY A 48 -0.33 13.28 5.82
CA GLY A 48 -0.25 14.40 6.75
C GLY A 48 -0.70 14.03 8.17
N GLU A 49 -1.71 13.17 8.29
CA GLU A 49 -2.18 12.67 9.59
C GLU A 49 -1.12 11.82 10.30
N ILE A 50 -0.38 10.98 9.56
CA ILE A 50 0.77 10.24 10.10
C ILE A 50 1.79 11.20 10.72
N ALA A 51 2.18 12.25 9.99
CA ALA A 51 3.14 13.23 10.48
C ALA A 51 2.62 13.96 11.73
N ALA A 52 1.35 14.36 11.73
CA ALA A 52 0.70 15.00 12.86
C ALA A 52 0.66 14.08 14.09
N ALA A 53 0.29 12.81 13.92
CA ALA A 53 0.20 11.82 14.99
C ALA A 53 1.57 11.54 15.63
N LEU A 54 2.63 11.38 14.82
CA LEU A 54 4.01 11.25 15.30
C LEU A 54 4.45 12.45 16.12
N SER A 55 4.19 13.67 15.63
CA SER A 55 4.58 14.90 16.33
C SER A 55 3.90 15.08 17.70
N ARG A 56 2.76 14.41 17.91
CA ARG A 56 1.93 14.50 19.13
C ARG A 56 1.98 13.24 19.99
N GLY A 57 2.72 12.21 19.59
CA GLY A 57 2.77 10.93 20.31
C GLY A 57 1.44 10.17 20.35
N GLN A 58 0.57 10.35 19.35
CA GLN A 58 -0.77 9.76 19.31
C GLN A 58 -0.75 8.43 18.57
N MET A 59 -0.54 7.33 19.29
CA MET A 59 -0.30 6.02 18.67
C MET A 59 -1.51 5.43 17.95
N ASP A 60 -2.72 5.64 18.46
CA ASP A 60 -3.94 5.16 17.81
C ASP A 60 -4.18 5.90 16.48
N ALA A 61 -4.02 7.24 16.48
CA ALA A 61 -4.10 8.05 15.27
C ALA A 61 -2.98 7.72 14.27
N LEU A 62 -1.79 7.35 14.76
CA LEU A 62 -0.71 6.88 13.89
C LEU A 62 -1.09 5.58 13.18
N LYS A 63 -1.70 4.63 13.91
CA LYS A 63 -2.15 3.37 13.33
C LYS A 63 -3.25 3.59 12.28
N ASP A 64 -4.18 4.50 12.58
CA ASP A 64 -5.27 4.91 11.69
C ASP A 64 -4.72 5.53 10.39
N GLY A 65 -3.90 6.57 10.49
CA GLY A 65 -3.32 7.25 9.33
C GLY A 65 -2.44 6.34 8.46
N ILE A 66 -1.72 5.39 9.05
CA ILE A 66 -0.99 4.35 8.27
C ILE A 66 -1.97 3.48 7.49
N GLY A 67 -3.06 3.02 8.13
CA GLY A 67 -4.10 2.22 7.50
C GLY A 67 -4.78 2.97 6.34
N ASP A 68 -5.20 4.21 6.59
CA ASP A 68 -5.89 5.04 5.59
C ASP A 68 -4.97 5.43 4.43
N THR A 69 -3.68 5.63 4.69
CA THR A 69 -2.69 5.79 3.62
C THR A 69 -2.62 4.53 2.74
N VAL A 70 -2.66 3.32 3.31
CA VAL A 70 -2.69 2.08 2.52
C VAL A 70 -4.00 1.97 1.74
N VAL A 71 -5.15 2.26 2.35
CA VAL A 71 -6.46 2.27 1.68
C VAL A 71 -6.44 3.21 0.47
N THR A 72 -5.93 4.43 0.63
CA THR A 72 -5.89 5.39 -0.46
C THR A 72 -5.00 4.95 -1.62
N LEU A 73 -3.89 4.26 -1.34
CA LEU A 73 -3.00 3.69 -2.35
C LEU A 73 -3.62 2.48 -3.07
N ILE A 74 -4.34 1.60 -2.38
CA ILE A 74 -5.06 0.47 -2.99
C ILE A 74 -6.07 1.01 -4.02
N ILE A 75 -6.84 2.02 -3.64
CA ILE A 75 -7.86 2.63 -4.52
C ILE A 75 -7.21 3.35 -5.70
N LEU A 76 -6.10 4.07 -5.46
CA LEU A 76 -5.38 4.77 -6.53
C LEU A 76 -4.82 3.78 -7.56
N ALA A 77 -4.23 2.66 -7.13
CA ALA A 77 -3.79 1.59 -8.02
C ALA A 77 -4.96 1.01 -8.83
N GLN A 78 -6.09 0.73 -8.17
CA GLN A 78 -7.31 0.22 -8.81
C GLN A 78 -7.82 1.17 -9.91
N GLN A 79 -7.78 2.50 -9.68
CA GLN A 79 -8.15 3.50 -10.68
C GLN A 79 -7.22 3.52 -11.90
N GLN A 80 -5.97 3.06 -11.77
CA GLN A 80 -5.03 2.89 -12.89
C GLN A 80 -5.15 1.51 -13.56
N GLY A 81 -6.01 0.63 -13.07
CA GLY A 81 -6.11 -0.76 -13.53
C GLY A 81 -4.98 -1.65 -13.02
N TRP A 82 -4.35 -1.31 -11.90
CA TRP A 82 -3.28 -2.08 -11.27
C TRP A 82 -3.70 -2.62 -9.89
N THR A 83 -2.96 -3.60 -9.39
CA THR A 83 -3.02 -4.00 -7.98
C THR A 83 -1.97 -3.26 -7.15
N LEU A 84 -2.19 -3.17 -5.83
CA LEU A 84 -1.16 -2.66 -4.93
C LEU A 84 0.09 -3.56 -4.95
N GLU A 85 -0.10 -4.88 -5.10
CA GLU A 85 0.99 -5.85 -5.19
C GLU A 85 1.89 -5.59 -6.40
N GLU A 86 1.33 -5.35 -7.58
CA GLU A 86 2.10 -5.00 -8.79
C GLU A 86 2.96 -3.75 -8.56
N CYS A 87 2.36 -2.72 -7.96
CA CYS A 87 3.06 -1.47 -7.66
C CYS A 87 4.19 -1.69 -6.64
N LEU A 88 3.94 -2.48 -5.60
CA LEU A 88 4.92 -2.80 -4.56
C LEU A 88 6.05 -3.69 -5.10
N GLN A 89 5.73 -4.68 -5.92
CA GLN A 89 6.70 -5.56 -6.57
C GLN A 89 7.63 -4.76 -7.47
N TYR A 90 7.08 -3.83 -8.26
CA TYR A 90 7.88 -2.92 -9.09
C TYR A 90 8.87 -2.10 -8.23
N ALA A 91 8.41 -1.54 -7.11
CA ALA A 91 9.29 -0.82 -6.18
C ALA A 91 10.32 -1.74 -5.49
N TYR A 92 9.92 -2.97 -5.14
CA TYR A 92 10.80 -3.93 -4.47
C TYR A 92 11.95 -4.38 -5.37
N ASP A 93 11.68 -4.62 -6.65
CA ASP A 93 12.68 -5.00 -7.64
C ASP A 93 13.80 -3.96 -7.79
N GLU A 94 13.45 -2.69 -7.60
CA GLU A 94 14.39 -1.57 -7.56
C GLU A 94 15.17 -1.50 -6.24
N ILE A 95 14.52 -1.70 -5.08
CA ILE A 95 15.19 -1.52 -3.78
C ILE A 95 16.03 -2.71 -3.35
N LYS A 96 15.68 -3.93 -3.75
CA LYS A 96 16.35 -5.17 -3.31
C LYS A 96 17.84 -5.24 -3.69
N ASN A 97 18.22 -4.50 -4.73
CA ASN A 97 19.59 -4.46 -5.24
C ASN A 97 20.35 -3.18 -4.85
N ARG A 98 19.74 -2.27 -4.06
CA ARG A 98 20.40 -1.02 -3.65
C ARG A 98 21.60 -1.30 -2.76
N LYS A 99 22.71 -0.64 -3.06
CA LYS A 99 23.90 -0.59 -2.21
C LYS A 99 24.01 0.78 -1.55
N GLY A 100 24.43 0.81 -0.30
CA GLY A 100 24.42 2.00 0.54
C GLY A 100 24.56 1.68 2.01
N LYS A 101 24.46 2.71 2.85
CA LYS A 101 24.48 2.58 4.31
C LYS A 101 23.45 3.52 4.95
N THR A 102 22.95 3.13 6.11
CA THR A 102 22.07 3.99 6.91
C THR A 102 22.89 5.00 7.69
N ILE A 103 22.59 6.29 7.53
CA ILE A 103 23.21 7.40 8.26
C ILE A 103 22.08 8.21 8.90
N ASN A 104 22.13 8.39 10.23
CA ASN A 104 21.11 9.13 10.99
C ASN A 104 19.67 8.67 10.73
N GLY A 105 19.46 7.36 10.55
CA GLY A 105 18.13 6.77 10.31
C GLY A 105 17.63 6.86 8.86
N THR A 106 18.42 7.41 7.93
CA THR A 106 18.08 7.45 6.51
C THR A 106 19.03 6.57 5.71
N PHE A 107 18.49 5.75 4.81
CA PHE A 107 19.30 4.97 3.89
C PHE A 107 19.90 5.89 2.81
N VAL A 108 21.24 5.92 2.70
CA VAL A 108 21.97 6.70 1.71
C VAL A 108 22.62 5.76 0.71
N LYS A 109 22.39 5.97 -0.59
CA LYS A 109 22.95 5.14 -1.67
C LYS A 109 24.44 5.38 -1.81
N ASP A 110 25.20 4.36 -2.22
CA ASP A 110 26.65 4.50 -2.47
C ASP A 110 26.98 5.58 -3.51
N SER A 111 26.11 5.78 -4.51
CA SER A 111 26.25 6.84 -5.52
C SER A 111 26.20 8.25 -4.94
N ASP A 112 25.55 8.42 -3.80
CA ASP A 112 25.27 9.73 -3.18
C ASP A 112 26.26 10.03 -2.04
N LEU A 113 27.19 9.11 -1.76
CA LEU A 113 28.23 9.23 -0.75
C LEU A 113 29.56 9.80 -1.27
N ASN A 114 29.62 10.16 -2.56
CA ASN A 114 30.80 10.68 -3.24
C ASN A 114 30.55 12.06 -3.85
#